data_AF-A0A183EXC7-F1
#
_entry.id   AF-A0A183EXC7-F1
#
_cell.length_a   1.000
_cell.length_b   1.000
_cell.length_c   1.000
_cell.angle_alpha   90.00
_cell.angle_beta   90.00
_cell.angle_gamma   90.00
#
_symmetry.space_group_name_H-M   'P 1'
#
loop_
_entity.id
_entity.type
_entity.pdbx_description
1 polymer ?
#
loop_
_entity_poly.entity_id
_entity_poly.type
_entity_poly.pdbx_seq_one_letter_code
_entity_poly.pdbx_strand_id
1 'polypeptide(L)'
;LRRFCFIQVETTVPEDSLLVTNGVSAIRQVLHPLALRSSFVLSPLFYKFINISRYEALPDDGNCSLEDELTFIRDRVLRYLHRGTFSTT
;
A
#
# COMPACT_ATOMS: atom_id res chain seq x y z
N LEU A 1 -4.84 20.94 -7.08
CA LEU A 1 -4.62 19.49 -7.29
C LEU A 1 -3.12 19.20 -7.25
N ARG A 2 -2.59 18.53 -6.22
CA ARG A 2 -1.20 18.03 -6.25
C ARG A 2 -1.17 16.83 -7.21
N ARG A 3 -0.37 16.91 -8.29
CA ARG A 3 -0.18 15.79 -9.21
C ARG A 3 0.63 14.71 -8.49
N PHE A 4 0.06 13.52 -8.37
CA PHE A 4 0.80 12.35 -7.91
C PHE A 4 1.80 11.95 -9.01
N CYS A 5 3.10 12.04 -8.71
CA CYS A 5 4.17 11.67 -9.64
C CYS A 5 4.66 10.26 -9.32
N PHE A 6 4.10 9.25 -9.97
CA PHE A 6 4.46 7.85 -9.72
C PHE A 6 5.93 7.58 -10.09
N ILE A 7 6.49 8.23 -11.11
CA ILE A 7 7.90 8.11 -11.48
C ILE A 7 8.80 8.52 -10.32
N GLN A 8 8.47 9.61 -9.62
CA GLN A 8 9.25 10.04 -8.47
C GLN A 8 9.15 9.02 -7.33
N VAL A 9 7.97 8.45 -7.09
CA VAL A 9 7.82 7.39 -6.07
C VAL A 9 8.64 6.16 -6.44
N GLU A 10 8.59 5.72 -7.70
CA GLU A 10 9.37 4.59 -8.22
C GLU A 10 10.89 4.76 -8.05
N THR A 11 11.42 5.98 -8.24
CA THR A 11 12.88 6.20 -8.19
C THR A 11 13.40 6.53 -6.78
N THR A 12 12.51 6.88 -5.84
CA THR A 12 12.92 7.38 -4.51
C THR A 12 12.64 6.36 -3.41
N VAL A 13 11.73 5.42 -3.66
CA VAL A 13 11.36 4.40 -2.67
C VAL A 13 12.32 3.20 -2.79
N PRO A 14 12.94 2.74 -1.69
CA PRO A 14 13.79 1.55 -1.69
C PRO A 14 13.05 0.30 -2.19
N GLU A 15 13.74 -0.61 -2.87
CA GLU A 15 13.14 -1.81 -3.48
C GLU A 15 12.41 -2.72 -2.48
N ASP A 16 12.87 -2.79 -1.23
CA ASP A 16 12.25 -3.60 -0.16
C ASP A 16 11.07 -2.92 0.54
N SER A 17 10.63 -1.77 0.04
CA SER A 17 9.50 -1.04 0.62
C SER A 17 8.17 -1.68 0.26
N LEU A 18 7.23 -1.59 1.19
CA LEU A 18 5.87 -2.10 1.01
C LEU A 18 4.87 -0.96 0.98
N LEU A 19 4.08 -0.88 -0.10
CA LEU A 19 3.01 0.10 -0.19
C LEU A 19 1.82 -0.33 0.68
N VAL A 20 1.45 0.53 1.63
CA VAL A 20 0.27 0.37 2.48
C VAL A 20 -0.75 1.44 2.10
N THR A 21 -1.98 1.04 1.81
CA THR A 21 -3.04 1.95 1.36
C THR A 21 -4.38 1.60 2.00
N ASN A 22 -5.22 2.60 2.23
CA ASN A 22 -6.61 2.45 2.66
C ASN A 22 -7.60 2.24 1.50
N GLY A 23 -7.12 1.95 0.28
CA GLY A 23 -8.00 1.63 -0.82
C GLY A 23 -7.26 1.21 -2.10
N VAL A 24 -7.75 0.14 -2.74
CA VAL A 24 -7.25 -0.35 -4.04
C VAL A 24 -7.57 0.58 -5.21
N SER A 25 -8.52 1.51 -5.03
CA SER A 25 -9.08 2.33 -6.12
C SER A 25 -8.04 3.30 -6.71
N ALA A 26 -7.24 3.97 -5.88
CA ALA A 26 -6.23 4.90 -6.38
C ALA A 26 -5.18 4.19 -7.26
N ILE A 27 -4.75 2.99 -6.88
CA ILE A 27 -3.74 2.24 -7.63
C ILE A 27 -4.34 1.67 -8.92
N ARG A 28 -5.46 0.96 -8.84
CA ARG A 28 -6.03 0.26 -10.00
C ARG A 28 -6.77 1.18 -10.97
N GLN A 29 -7.42 2.23 -10.47
CA GLN A 29 -8.25 3.11 -11.29
C GLN A 29 -7.49 4.36 -11.78
N VAL A 30 -6.42 4.77 -11.09
CA VAL A 30 -5.67 5.98 -11.46
C VAL A 30 -4.26 5.62 -11.95
N LEU A 31 -3.48 4.88 -11.17
CA LEU A 31 -2.07 4.61 -11.54
C LEU A 31 -1.92 3.67 -12.72
N HIS A 32 -2.67 2.57 -12.76
CA HIS A 32 -2.56 1.60 -13.84
C HIS A 32 -2.93 2.20 -15.21
N PRO A 33 -4.06 2.93 -15.38
CA PRO A 33 -4.37 3.60 -16.65
C PRO A 33 -3.37 4.70 -17.03
N LEU A 34 -2.84 5.44 -16.04
CA LEU A 34 -1.82 6.46 -16.30
C LEU A 34 -0.52 5.84 -16.80
N ALA A 35 -0.04 4.78 -16.15
CA ALA A 35 1.17 4.07 -16.55
C ALA A 35 1.07 3.50 -17.97
N LEU A 36 -0.07 2.88 -18.30
CA LEU A 36 -0.36 2.39 -19.65
C LEU A 36 -0.29 3.51 -20.70
N ARG A 37 -0.91 4.67 -20.42
CA ARG A 37 -0.88 5.82 -21.34
C ARG A 37 0.51 6.40 -21.55
N SER A 38 1.40 6.28 -20.55
CA SER A 38 2.78 6.73 -20.63
C SER A 38 3.76 5.63 -21.07
N SER A 39 3.27 4.44 -21.47
CA SER A 39 4.09 3.26 -21.76
C SER A 39 5.13 2.95 -20.67
N PHE A 40 4.75 3.22 -19.41
CA PHE A 40 5.60 3.04 -18.25
C PHE A 40 5.24 1.73 -17.55
N VAL A 41 6.25 0.94 -17.20
CA VAL A 41 6.07 -0.32 -16.46
C VAL A 41 6.11 -0.02 -14.97
N LEU A 42 4.98 -0.24 -14.29
CA LEU A 42 4.90 -0.11 -12.83
C LEU A 42 5.71 -1.23 -12.16
N SER A 43 6.45 -0.88 -11.10
CA SER A 43 7.20 -1.83 -10.30
C SER A 43 6.30 -2.67 -9.39
N PRO A 44 6.85 -3.75 -8.79
CA PRO A 44 6.14 -4.55 -7.80
C PRO A 44 5.47 -3.77 -6.69
N LEU A 45 5.97 -2.59 -6.34
CA LEU A 45 5.39 -1.72 -5.31
C LEU A 45 3.90 -1.42 -5.57
N PHE A 46 3.51 -1.27 -6.84
CA PHE A 46 2.15 -0.89 -7.22
C PHE A 46 1.21 -2.07 -7.49
N TYR A 47 1.70 -3.31 -7.49
CA TYR A 47 0.85 -4.50 -7.61
C TYR A 47 0.96 -5.48 -6.45
N LYS A 48 2.00 -5.38 -5.63
CA LYS A 48 2.18 -6.06 -4.33
C LYS A 48 2.08 -5.03 -3.21
N PHE A 49 0.85 -4.71 -2.82
CA PHE A 49 0.56 -3.74 -1.77
C PHE A 49 -0.41 -4.30 -0.74
N ILE A 50 -0.40 -3.74 0.47
CA ILE A 50 -1.35 -4.06 1.53
C ILE A 50 -2.49 -3.04 1.48
N ASN A 51 -3.71 -3.52 1.24
CA ASN A 51 -4.91 -2.71 1.44
C ASN A 51 -5.43 -2.87 2.87
N ILE A 52 -5.15 -1.90 3.74
CA ILE A 52 -5.58 -1.94 5.15
C ILE A 52 -7.10 -1.84 5.31
N SER A 53 -7.82 -1.30 4.31
CA SER A 53 -9.29 -1.19 4.35
C SER A 53 -10.01 -2.53 4.24
N ARG A 54 -9.30 -3.60 3.84
CA ARG A 54 -9.86 -4.96 3.78
C ARG A 54 -9.82 -5.66 5.13
N TYR A 55 -9.12 -5.08 6.10
CA TYR A 55 -9.09 -5.57 7.46
C TYR A 55 -10.16 -4.83 8.27
N GLU A 56 -10.48 -5.35 9.46
CA GLU A 56 -11.40 -4.68 10.39
C GLU A 56 -11.02 -3.21 10.52
N ALA A 57 -12.03 -2.34 10.39
CA ALA A 57 -11.86 -0.92 10.60
C ALA A 57 -11.15 -0.69 11.93
N LEU A 58 -10.20 0.26 11.93
CA LEU A 58 -9.69 0.80 13.19
C LEU A 58 -10.90 1.16 14.05
N PRO A 59 -10.90 0.80 15.34
CA PRO A 59 -11.97 1.23 16.21
C PRO A 59 -12.05 2.76 16.11
N ASP A 60 -13.27 3.26 15.88
CA ASP A 60 -13.58 4.69 15.77
C ASP A 60 -13.85 5.25 17.18
N ASP A 61 -13.08 4.76 18.14
CA ASP A 61 -12.95 5.39 19.45
C ASP A 61 -12.06 6.61 19.19
N GLY A 62 -12.69 7.79 19.13
CA GLY A 62 -12.07 9.10 18.81
C GLY A 62 -10.94 9.57 19.74
N ASN A 63 -10.21 8.63 20.34
CA ASN A 63 -9.05 8.74 21.21
C ASN A 63 -7.84 7.94 20.69
N CYS A 64 -7.90 7.34 19.49
CA CYS A 64 -6.76 6.65 18.88
C CYS A 64 -5.64 7.67 18.56
N SER A 65 -4.47 7.51 19.18
CA SER A 65 -3.31 8.34 18.87
C SER A 65 -2.64 7.89 17.57
N LEU A 66 -1.87 8.77 16.92
CA LEU A 66 -1.11 8.42 15.73
C LEU A 66 -0.19 7.20 15.97
N GLU A 67 0.39 7.09 17.17
CA GLU A 67 1.25 5.96 17.53
C GLU A 67 0.47 4.64 17.64
N ASP A 68 -0.78 4.69 18.11
CA ASP A 68 -1.65 3.51 18.16
C ASP A 68 -2.06 3.07 16.75
N GLU A 69 -2.36 4.03 15.87
CA GLU A 69 -2.64 3.77 14.45
C GLU A 69 -1.44 3.14 13.75
N LEU A 70 -0.24 3.71 13.94
CA LEU A 70 1.00 3.17 13.37
C LEU A 70 1.33 1.79 13.92
N THR A 71 1.13 1.56 15.23
CA THR A 71 1.34 0.25 15.86
C THR A 71 0.37 -0.79 15.31
N PHE A 72 -0.90 -0.43 15.16
CA PHE A 72 -1.90 -1.32 14.56
C PHE A 72 -1.58 -1.66 13.11
N ILE A 73 -1.19 -0.67 12.30
CA ILE A 73 -0.74 -0.87 10.91
C ILE A 73 0.46 -1.83 10.91
N ARG A 74 1.47 -1.57 11.74
CA ARG A 74 2.68 -2.42 11.85
C ARG A 74 2.32 -3.87 12.17
N ASP A 75 1.49 -4.10 13.19
CA ASP A 75 1.13 -5.45 13.61
C ASP A 75 0.28 -6.18 12.55
N ARG A 76 -0.52 -5.46 11.77
CA ARG A 76 -1.24 -6.02 10.62
C ARG A 76 -0.29 -6.37 9.48
N VAL A 77 0.68 -5.50 9.16
CA VAL A 77 1.74 -5.79 8.17
C VAL A 77 2.53 -7.02 8.58
N LEU A 78 2.97 -7.10 9.84
CA LEU A 78 3.69 -8.27 10.37
C LEU A 78 2.86 -9.55 10.28
N ARG A 79 1.56 -9.51 10.57
CA ARG A 79 0.66 -10.67 10.40
C ARG A 79 0.52 -11.09 8.93
N TYR A 80 0.47 -10.14 8.00
CA TYR A 80 0.43 -10.43 6.56
C TYR A 80 1.72 -11.10 6.09
N LEU A 81 2.88 -10.56 6.48
CA LEU A 81 4.19 -11.12 6.14
C LEU A 81 4.38 -12.53 6.72
N HIS A 82 3.94 -12.79 7.96
CA HIS A 82 3.96 -14.12 8.56
C HIS A 82 2.98 -15.12 7.94
N ARG A 83 1.88 -14.66 7.31
CA ARG A 83 0.99 -15.53 6.53
C ARG A 83 1.54 -15.84 5.14
N GLY A 84 2.39 -14.98 4.60
CA GLY A 84 3.00 -15.12 3.27
C GLY A 84 4.09 -16.20 3.19
N THR A 85 4.52 -16.80 4.30
CA THR A 85 5.51 -17.90 4.33
C THR A 85 4.90 -19.29 4.04
N PHE A 86 3.57 -19.38 3.86
CA PHE A 86 2.89 -20.62 3.48
C PHE A 86 2.15 -20.46 2.15
N SER A 87 2.87 -20.27 1.04
CA SER A 87 2.40 -20.63 -0.32
C SER A 87 3.51 -20.43 -1.35
N THR A 88 4.49 -21.33 -1.33
CA THR A 88 5.23 -21.73 -2.53
C THR A 88 5.18 -23.26 -2.58
N THR A 89 4.11 -23.78 -3.17
CA THR A 89 4.04 -25.12 -3.75
C THR A 89 3.52 -24.96 -5.16
#